data_AF-A0A5B7G5A3-F1
#
_entry.id   AF-A0A5B7G5A3-F1
#
_cell.length_a   1.000
_cell.length_b   1.000
_cell.length_c   1.000
_cell.angle_alpha   90.00
_cell.angle_beta   90.00
_cell.angle_gamma   90.00
#
_symmetry.space_group_name_H-M   'P 1'
#
loop_
_entity.id
_entity.type
_entity.pdbx_description
1 polymer ?
#
loop_
_entity_poly.entity_id
_entity_poly.type
_entity_poly.pdbx_seq_one_letter_code
_entity_poly.pdbx_strand_id
1 'polypeptide(L)'
;MGLAYTNGVCLPGLSCVINELGTVNYRGHPYPSAGALSSYVLAHEFGHSLGLRHDGVSNSCNATGYIMAAGRGLKGATTWSTCAREKIRQQKNSCLKEGGVAADGAASQWNHGKYLGLPGQRWDATAQCKLFLKDDDAGLPDPMKITVSAAKCVTKG
;
A
#
# COMPACT_ATOMS: atom_id res chain seq x y z
N MET A 1 7.61 -4.96 -4.52
CA MET A 1 7.96 -5.52 -3.20
C MET A 1 8.41 -4.41 -2.28
N GLY A 2 8.55 -4.66 -0.99
CA GLY A 2 8.94 -3.64 -0.02
C GLY A 2 9.81 -4.22 1.09
N LEU A 3 10.36 -3.34 1.91
CA LEU A 3 11.22 -3.69 3.04
C LEU A 3 11.08 -2.68 4.18
N ALA A 4 11.03 -3.18 5.40
CA ALA A 4 11.11 -2.38 6.62
C ALA A 4 11.72 -3.18 7.77
N TYR A 5 12.39 -2.49 8.70
CA TYR A 5 12.76 -3.09 9.98
C TYR A 5 11.52 -3.30 10.84
N THR A 6 11.37 -4.49 11.42
CA THR A 6 10.27 -4.73 12.36
C THR A 6 10.48 -3.91 13.63
N ASN A 7 9.47 -3.13 14.03
CA ASN A 7 9.50 -2.25 15.20
C ASN A 7 10.55 -1.11 15.12
N GLY A 8 10.93 -0.70 13.91
CA GLY A 8 11.93 0.35 13.67
C GLY A 8 11.43 1.78 13.85
N VAL A 9 10.11 2.02 13.95
CA VAL A 9 9.50 3.35 13.83
C VAL A 9 10.07 4.43 14.78
N CYS A 10 10.44 4.06 16.01
CA CYS A 10 11.04 4.99 16.99
C CYS A 10 12.55 4.78 17.19
N LEU A 11 13.21 4.01 16.32
CA LEU A 11 14.63 3.72 16.41
C LEU A 11 15.39 4.56 15.36
N PRO A 12 16.22 5.54 15.78
CA PRO A 12 17.06 6.29 14.86
C PRO A 12 17.90 5.35 13.98
N GLY A 13 17.92 5.61 12.67
CA GLY A 13 18.63 4.77 11.69
C GLY A 13 17.86 3.54 11.20
N LEU A 14 16.79 3.12 11.88
CA LEU A 14 15.93 1.99 11.48
C LEU A 14 14.50 2.40 11.11
N SER A 15 14.11 3.65 11.40
CA SER A 15 12.81 4.22 11.03
C SER A 15 12.75 4.56 9.54
N CYS A 16 12.78 3.52 8.71
CA CYS A 16 12.68 3.63 7.25
C CYS A 16 11.82 2.50 6.67
N VAL A 17 11.16 2.83 5.57
CA VAL A 17 10.35 1.91 4.77
C VAL A 17 10.73 2.12 3.31
N ILE A 18 11.01 1.03 2.60
CA ILE A 18 11.28 1.02 1.17
C ILE A 18 10.11 0.33 0.48
N ASN A 19 9.54 0.97 -0.53
CA ASN A 19 8.54 0.37 -1.39
C ASN A 19 8.94 0.51 -2.86
N GLU A 20 8.79 -0.57 -3.60
CA GLU A 20 8.91 -0.56 -5.05
C GLU A 20 7.60 -0.08 -5.68
N LEU A 21 7.70 0.75 -6.73
CA LEU A 21 6.57 1.24 -7.51
C LEU A 21 6.79 0.94 -8.99
N GLY A 22 5.80 0.32 -9.65
CA GLY A 22 5.81 0.17 -11.11
C GLY A 22 6.92 -0.79 -11.58
N THR A 23 6.86 -2.03 -11.11
CA THR A 23 7.78 -3.07 -11.54
C THR A 23 7.05 -4.14 -12.36
N VAL A 24 7.73 -4.63 -13.38
CA VAL A 24 7.25 -5.66 -14.30
C VAL A 24 8.29 -6.78 -14.37
N ASN A 25 7.85 -7.99 -14.69
CA ASN A 25 8.77 -9.10 -14.93
C ASN A 25 9.41 -8.99 -16.32
N TYR A 26 10.30 -9.92 -16.65
CA TYR A 26 10.99 -9.96 -17.96
C TYR A 26 10.06 -10.13 -19.17
N ARG A 27 8.78 -10.49 -18.95
CA ARG A 27 7.74 -10.58 -19.99
C ARG A 27 6.82 -9.34 -20.00
N GLY A 28 7.17 -8.29 -19.24
CA GLY A 28 6.36 -7.08 -19.11
C GLY A 28 5.12 -7.25 -18.22
N HIS A 29 4.94 -8.38 -17.52
CA HIS A 29 3.77 -8.54 -16.66
C HIS A 29 3.96 -7.79 -15.33
N PRO A 30 2.95 -7.03 -14.88
CA PRO A 30 3.00 -6.30 -13.62
C PRO A 30 3.15 -7.21 -12.39
N TYR A 31 4.00 -6.80 -11.46
CA TYR A 31 4.05 -7.38 -10.10
C TYR A 31 3.00 -6.73 -9.19
N PRO A 32 2.73 -7.29 -7.99
CA PRO A 32 1.84 -6.69 -6.99
C PRO A 32 2.20 -5.26 -6.54
N SER A 33 3.40 -4.75 -6.84
CA SER A 33 3.82 -3.36 -6.62
C SER A 33 3.55 -2.41 -7.81
N ALA A 34 2.88 -2.88 -8.86
CA ALA A 34 2.57 -2.06 -10.02
C ALA A 34 1.42 -1.08 -9.74
N GLY A 35 1.60 0.16 -10.20
CA GLY A 35 0.68 1.27 -10.01
C GLY A 35 0.09 1.40 -8.61
N ALA A 36 -1.23 1.57 -8.52
CA ALA A 36 -1.92 1.79 -7.26
C ALA A 36 -1.78 0.63 -6.26
N LEU A 37 -1.47 -0.59 -6.73
CA LEU A 37 -1.27 -1.74 -5.83
C LEU A 37 -0.04 -1.58 -4.93
N SER A 38 0.91 -0.72 -5.30
CA SER A 38 2.04 -0.34 -4.43
C SER A 38 1.60 0.22 -3.08
N SER A 39 0.40 0.81 -2.98
CA SER A 39 -0.11 1.34 -1.70
C SER A 39 -0.36 0.23 -0.67
N TYR A 40 -0.78 -0.97 -1.11
CA TYR A 40 -0.94 -2.14 -0.23
C TYR A 40 0.41 -2.63 0.29
N VAL A 41 1.42 -2.64 -0.58
CA VAL A 41 2.80 -2.96 -0.19
C VAL A 41 3.29 -1.97 0.85
N LEU A 42 3.10 -0.67 0.61
CA LEU A 42 3.52 0.37 1.55
C LEU A 42 2.83 0.22 2.92
N ALA A 43 1.52 -0.04 2.94
CA ALA A 43 0.79 -0.30 4.18
C ALA A 43 1.33 -1.51 4.95
N HIS A 44 1.66 -2.60 4.25
CA HIS A 44 2.28 -3.78 4.84
C HIS A 44 3.64 -3.45 5.48
N GLU A 45 4.51 -2.74 4.78
CA GLU A 45 5.84 -2.40 5.31
C GLU A 45 5.75 -1.41 6.49
N PHE A 46 4.79 -0.48 6.48
CA PHE A 46 4.48 0.32 7.68
C PHE A 46 4.01 -0.53 8.85
N GLY A 47 3.23 -1.58 8.58
CA GLY A 47 2.87 -2.58 9.58
C GLY A 47 4.11 -3.19 10.24
N HIS A 48 5.10 -3.60 9.46
CA HIS A 48 6.38 -4.05 9.99
C HIS A 48 7.09 -2.97 10.81
N SER A 49 7.21 -1.74 10.30
CA SER A 49 7.82 -0.62 11.03
C SER A 49 7.17 -0.38 12.40
N LEU A 50 5.85 -0.57 12.50
CA LEU A 50 5.05 -0.50 13.73
C LEU A 50 5.15 -1.75 14.63
N GLY A 51 5.90 -2.78 14.24
CA GLY A 51 6.15 -3.98 15.02
C GLY A 51 5.25 -5.18 14.68
N LEU A 52 4.47 -5.12 13.61
CA LEU A 52 3.66 -6.25 13.15
C LEU A 52 4.52 -7.31 12.48
N ARG A 53 4.16 -8.57 12.68
CA ARG A 53 4.72 -9.73 11.96
C ARG A 53 3.70 -10.22 10.93
N HIS A 54 4.13 -11.09 10.03
CA HIS A 54 3.21 -11.70 9.08
C HIS A 54 2.08 -12.46 9.79
N ASP A 55 0.87 -12.34 9.27
CA ASP A 55 -0.26 -13.17 9.70
C ASP A 55 0.03 -14.65 9.38
N GLY A 56 -0.39 -15.55 10.26
CA GLY A 56 -0.12 -16.99 10.14
C GLY A 56 1.32 -17.40 10.46
N VAL A 57 2.20 -16.45 10.81
CA VAL A 57 3.56 -16.72 11.29
C VAL A 57 3.63 -16.40 12.78
N SER A 58 3.72 -17.45 13.60
CA SER A 58 3.78 -17.34 15.07
C SER A 58 2.58 -16.59 15.69
N ASN A 59 1.43 -16.63 15.02
CA ASN A 59 0.13 -16.15 15.50
C ASN A 59 -1.01 -16.97 14.89
N SER A 60 -2.23 -16.81 15.40
CA SER A 60 -3.41 -17.60 15.01
C SER A 60 -4.21 -17.03 13.82
N CYS A 61 -3.76 -15.92 13.22
CA CYS A 61 -4.47 -15.30 12.11
C CYS A 61 -4.23 -16.03 10.78
N ASN A 62 -5.18 -15.92 9.85
CA ASN A 62 -5.05 -16.52 8.53
C ASN A 62 -3.86 -15.90 7.77
N ALA A 63 -3.03 -16.72 7.15
CA ALA A 63 -1.86 -16.29 6.38
C ALA A 63 -2.20 -15.51 5.08
N THR A 64 -3.48 -15.35 4.76
CA THR A 64 -3.99 -14.70 3.53
C THR A 64 -5.16 -13.77 3.82
N GLY A 65 -5.44 -12.85 2.90
CA GLY A 65 -6.63 -11.97 2.94
C GLY A 65 -6.51 -10.73 3.82
N TYR A 66 -5.41 -10.56 4.55
CA TYR A 66 -5.13 -9.40 5.40
C TYR A 66 -3.88 -8.65 4.94
N ILE A 67 -3.74 -7.39 5.36
CA ILE A 67 -2.61 -6.53 4.99
C ILE A 67 -1.27 -7.17 5.37
N MET A 68 -1.18 -7.85 6.52
CA MET A 68 0.05 -8.51 6.98
C MET A 68 0.21 -9.95 6.48
N ALA A 69 -0.57 -10.41 5.51
CA ALA A 69 -0.34 -11.70 4.85
C ALA A 69 1.05 -11.73 4.18
N ALA A 70 1.79 -12.83 4.36
CA ALA A 70 3.12 -12.99 3.77
C ALA A 70 3.08 -13.12 2.24
N GLY A 71 2.07 -13.83 1.73
CA GLY A 71 1.82 -13.99 0.29
C GLY A 71 1.02 -12.82 -0.26
N ARG A 72 1.47 -12.24 -1.38
CA ARG A 72 0.81 -11.11 -2.04
C ARG A 72 0.27 -11.52 -3.39
N GLY A 73 -1.06 -11.54 -3.53
CA GLY A 73 -1.74 -11.70 -4.81
C GLY A 73 -2.04 -10.34 -5.47
N LEU A 74 -2.61 -10.38 -6.68
CA LEU A 74 -3.12 -9.18 -7.37
C LEU A 74 -4.40 -8.61 -6.72
N LYS A 75 -5.04 -9.38 -5.84
CA LYS A 75 -6.12 -8.89 -4.98
C LYS A 75 -5.50 -8.24 -3.75
N GLY A 76 -5.47 -6.90 -3.73
CA GLY A 76 -4.97 -6.14 -2.59
C GLY A 76 -5.81 -6.37 -1.34
N ALA A 77 -5.16 -6.72 -0.23
CA ALA A 77 -5.82 -6.84 1.06
C ALA A 77 -5.99 -5.44 1.68
N THR A 78 -7.23 -5.08 2.03
CA THR A 78 -7.57 -3.76 2.60
C THR A 78 -7.86 -3.81 4.09
N THR A 79 -7.79 -5.00 4.71
CA THR A 79 -8.19 -5.21 6.11
C THR A 79 -7.01 -5.72 6.93
N TRP A 80 -6.90 -5.23 8.17
CA TRP A 80 -5.96 -5.76 9.16
C TRP A 80 -6.57 -6.97 9.86
N SER A 81 -5.76 -7.96 10.21
CA SER A 81 -6.20 -9.12 11.01
C SER A 81 -6.50 -8.73 12.47
N THR A 82 -7.11 -9.63 13.24
CA THR A 82 -7.26 -9.46 14.70
C THR A 82 -5.90 -9.37 15.39
N CYS A 83 -4.94 -10.21 15.01
CA CYS A 83 -3.58 -10.24 15.54
C CYS A 83 -2.86 -8.90 15.33
N ALA A 84 -2.95 -8.33 14.13
CA ALA A 84 -2.40 -7.02 13.83
C ALA A 84 -3.02 -5.93 14.72
N ARG A 85 -4.36 -5.90 14.82
CA ARG A 85 -5.07 -4.90 15.65
C ARG A 85 -4.70 -5.01 17.13
N GLU A 86 -4.59 -6.21 17.66
CA GLU A 86 -4.20 -6.45 19.05
C GLU A 86 -2.77 -5.99 19.33
N LYS A 87 -1.83 -6.27 18.43
CA LYS A 87 -0.45 -5.79 18.55
C LYS A 87 -0.34 -4.27 18.49
N ILE A 88 -1.07 -3.61 17.59
CA ILE A 88 -1.13 -2.14 17.56
C ILE A 88 -1.73 -1.59 18.86
N ARG A 89 -2.79 -2.18 19.42
CA ARG A 89 -3.37 -1.72 20.69
C ARG A 89 -2.39 -1.80 21.87
N GLN A 90 -1.43 -2.72 21.82
CA GLN A 90 -0.41 -2.92 22.85
C GLN A 90 0.86 -2.09 22.62
N GLN A 91 0.94 -1.29 21.55
CA GLN A 91 2.15 -0.55 21.20
C GLN A 91 2.50 0.51 22.25
N LYS A 92 3.80 0.70 22.48
CA LYS A 92 4.35 1.66 23.46
C LYS A 92 5.31 2.67 22.83
N ASN A 93 5.23 2.87 21.52
CA ASN A 93 6.06 3.76 20.73
C ASN A 93 5.82 5.22 21.14
N SER A 94 6.62 5.71 22.10
CA SER A 94 6.48 7.05 22.70
C SER A 94 6.66 8.17 21.68
N CYS A 95 7.51 7.97 20.67
CA CYS A 95 7.75 8.95 19.61
C CYS A 95 6.50 9.27 18.76
N LEU A 96 5.47 8.41 18.79
CA LEU A 96 4.21 8.62 18.07
C LEU A 96 3.14 9.34 18.90
N LYS A 97 3.44 9.68 20.16
CA LYS A 97 2.49 10.31 21.09
C LYS A 97 2.54 11.82 21.07
N GLU A 98 3.63 12.39 20.57
CA GLU A 98 3.70 13.80 20.26
C GLU A 98 2.74 14.04 19.10
N GLY A 99 1.71 14.87 19.31
CA GLY A 99 0.80 15.28 18.24
C GLY A 99 1.61 16.03 17.18
N GLY A 100 2.17 15.30 16.22
CA GLY A 100 3.31 15.73 15.43
C GLY A 100 3.08 17.11 14.83
N VAL A 101 3.83 18.12 15.29
CA VAL A 101 3.85 19.54 14.83
C VAL A 101 2.55 20.05 14.18
N ALA A 102 1.41 19.67 14.75
CA ALA A 102 0.09 20.17 14.40
C ALA A 102 -0.37 21.21 15.44
N ALA A 103 0.59 21.75 16.19
CA ALA A 103 0.43 23.01 16.90
C ALA A 103 0.78 24.12 15.91
N ASP A 104 -0.25 24.70 15.31
CA ASP A 104 -0.28 26.08 14.79
C ASP A 104 0.62 26.44 13.59
N GLY A 105 1.05 25.46 12.77
CA GLY A 105 1.86 25.80 11.60
C GLY A 105 2.37 24.65 10.73
N ALA A 106 1.71 23.49 10.71
CA ALA A 106 2.09 22.39 9.82
C ALA A 106 2.26 22.93 8.38
N ALA A 107 3.49 22.94 7.88
CA ALA A 107 3.82 23.49 6.57
C ALA A 107 2.84 22.93 5.53
N SER A 108 2.29 23.80 4.67
CA SER A 108 1.25 23.46 3.68
C SER A 108 1.58 22.21 2.83
N GLN A 109 2.87 21.89 2.69
CA GLN A 109 3.38 20.69 2.05
C GLN A 109 2.93 19.36 2.70
N TRP A 110 2.69 19.35 4.02
CA TRP A 110 2.23 18.16 4.77
C TRP A 110 0.70 18.07 4.88
N ASN A 111 -0.01 19.12 4.48
CA ASN A 111 -1.46 19.09 4.37
C ASN A 111 -1.86 18.31 3.10
N HIS A 112 -2.05 17.01 3.27
CA HIS A 112 -2.55 16.12 2.22
C HIS A 112 -4.05 16.30 1.95
N GLY A 113 -4.74 17.14 2.74
CA GLY A 113 -6.09 17.59 2.46
C GLY A 113 -6.22 18.27 1.11
N LYS A 114 -5.14 18.81 0.49
CA LYS A 114 -5.18 19.33 -0.89
C LYS A 114 -5.54 18.28 -1.96
N TYR A 115 -5.44 16.98 -1.62
CA TYR A 115 -5.75 15.87 -2.53
C TYR A 115 -7.18 15.33 -2.35
N LEU A 116 -8.11 16.13 -1.78
CA LEU A 116 -9.52 15.78 -1.52
C LEU A 116 -10.14 14.82 -2.56
N GLY A 117 -10.99 13.91 -2.09
CA GLY A 117 -11.72 12.94 -2.92
C GLY A 117 -11.15 11.52 -2.85
N LEU A 118 -11.82 10.60 -3.54
CA LEU A 118 -11.34 9.23 -3.69
C LEU A 118 -10.29 9.16 -4.80
N PRO A 119 -9.26 8.29 -4.71
CA PRO A 119 -8.26 8.15 -5.78
C PRO A 119 -8.87 7.95 -7.17
N GLY A 120 -9.97 7.18 -7.27
CA GLY A 120 -10.69 6.95 -8.53
C GLY A 120 -11.39 8.17 -9.13
N GLN A 121 -11.61 9.24 -8.37
CA GLN A 121 -12.13 10.52 -8.90
C GLN A 121 -11.04 11.36 -9.59
N ARG A 122 -9.78 11.12 -9.23
CA ARG A 122 -8.61 11.79 -9.83
C ARG A 122 -7.91 10.91 -10.87
N TRP A 123 -7.92 9.60 -10.65
CA TRP A 123 -7.31 8.59 -11.50
C TRP A 123 -8.41 7.67 -12.00
N ASP A 124 -8.96 7.97 -13.17
CA ASP A 124 -9.92 7.09 -13.81
C ASP A 124 -9.30 5.72 -14.15
N ALA A 125 -10.12 4.78 -14.61
CA ALA A 125 -9.67 3.43 -14.88
C ALA A 125 -8.60 3.36 -16.00
N THR A 126 -8.62 4.29 -16.96
CA THR A 126 -7.61 4.38 -18.01
C THR A 126 -6.27 4.84 -17.42
N ALA A 127 -6.26 5.91 -16.63
CA ALA A 127 -5.08 6.41 -15.95
C ALA A 127 -4.46 5.36 -15.00
N GLN A 128 -5.31 4.59 -14.31
CA GLN A 128 -4.86 3.45 -13.50
C GLN A 128 -4.19 2.36 -14.35
N CYS A 129 -4.71 2.06 -15.55
CA CYS A 129 -4.09 1.09 -16.46
C CYS A 129 -2.74 1.56 -17.01
N LYS A 130 -2.63 2.84 -17.39
CA LYS A 130 -1.36 3.43 -17.82
C LYS A 130 -0.29 3.32 -16.74
N LEU A 131 -0.66 3.65 -15.50
CA LEU A 131 0.24 3.53 -14.36
C LEU A 131 0.58 2.07 -14.01
N PHE A 132 -0.37 1.15 -14.17
CA PHE A 132 -0.20 -0.27 -13.87
C PHE A 132 0.71 -0.98 -14.88
N LEU A 133 0.54 -0.71 -16.18
CA LEU A 133 1.35 -1.31 -17.26
C LEU A 133 2.62 -0.50 -17.58
N LYS A 134 2.72 0.75 -17.10
CA LYS A 134 3.78 1.72 -17.46
C LYS A 134 3.83 1.97 -18.96
N ASP A 135 2.66 2.20 -19.52
CA ASP A 135 2.41 2.28 -20.94
C ASP A 135 1.37 3.37 -21.17
N ASP A 136 1.74 4.42 -21.89
CA ASP A 136 0.87 5.57 -22.14
C ASP A 136 -0.29 5.24 -23.10
N ASP A 137 -0.19 4.14 -23.84
CA ASP A 137 -1.23 3.65 -24.75
C ASP A 137 -2.13 2.59 -24.08
N ALA A 138 -1.85 2.25 -22.82
CA ALA A 138 -2.67 1.31 -22.07
C ALA A 138 -4.05 1.88 -21.74
N GLY A 139 -5.03 0.97 -21.66
CA GLY A 139 -6.38 1.29 -21.24
C GLY A 139 -7.22 0.05 -20.92
N LEU A 140 -8.52 0.25 -20.84
CA LEU A 140 -9.49 -0.82 -20.69
C LEU A 140 -9.80 -1.48 -22.05
N PRO A 141 -10.03 -2.81 -22.11
CA PRO A 141 -10.56 -3.48 -23.29
C PRO A 141 -11.89 -2.90 -23.77
N ASP A 142 -12.77 -2.59 -22.82
CA ASP A 142 -14.06 -1.94 -23.04
C ASP A 142 -14.25 -0.84 -21.99
N PRO A 143 -14.03 0.44 -22.34
CA PRO A 143 -14.18 1.56 -21.41
C PRO A 143 -15.58 1.71 -20.80
N MET A 144 -16.61 1.13 -21.42
CA MET A 144 -17.99 1.17 -20.91
C MET A 144 -18.29 0.07 -19.90
N LYS A 145 -17.42 -0.93 -19.75
CA LYS A 145 -17.60 -2.06 -18.83
C LYS A 145 -16.53 -2.10 -17.74
N ILE A 146 -16.64 -1.16 -16.79
CA ILE A 146 -15.80 -1.13 -15.60
C ILE A 146 -16.42 -2.04 -14.53
N THR A 147 -15.71 -3.09 -14.14
CA THR A 147 -16.10 -3.92 -12.98
C THR A 147 -15.30 -3.51 -11.75
N VAL A 148 -16.00 -3.13 -10.66
CA VAL A 148 -15.36 -2.74 -9.39
C VAL A 148 -14.57 -3.86 -8.72
N SER A 149 -14.80 -5.11 -9.12
CA SER A 149 -14.11 -6.30 -8.59
C SER A 149 -12.73 -6.54 -9.21
N ALA A 150 -12.48 -6.04 -10.42
CA ALA A 150 -11.21 -6.15 -11.13
C ALA A 150 -11.17 -5.22 -12.34
N ALA A 151 -10.12 -4.40 -12.46
CA ALA A 151 -9.80 -3.70 -13.70
C ALA A 151 -8.92 -4.59 -14.58
N LYS A 152 -9.31 -4.77 -15.85
CA LYS A 152 -8.47 -5.43 -16.86
C LYS A 152 -7.82 -4.37 -17.72
N CYS A 153 -6.49 -4.42 -17.84
CA CYS A 153 -5.72 -3.47 -18.61
C CYS A 153 -5.10 -4.15 -19.83
N VAL A 154 -5.07 -3.45 -20.96
CA VAL A 154 -4.46 -3.88 -22.21
C VAL A 154 -3.63 -2.75 -22.80
N THR A 155 -2.51 -3.10 -23.44
CA THR A 155 -1.75 -2.21 -24.32
C THR A 155 -2.49 -2.09 -25.65
N LYS A 156 -2.63 -0.86 -26.17
CA LYS A 156 -3.08 -0.64 -27.54
C LYS A 156 -1.83 -0.50 -28.40
N GLY A 157 -1.67 -1.41 -29.36
CA GLY A 157 -0.53 -1.40 -30.29
C GLY A 157 -0.62 -0.28 -31.32
#